data_AF-A0AAU3ZEV6-F1
#
_entry.id   AF-A0AAU3ZEV6-F1
#
_cell.length_a   1.000
_cell.length_b   1.000
_cell.length_c   1.000
_cell.angle_alpha   90.00
_cell.angle_beta   90.00
_cell.angle_gamma   90.00
#
_symmetry.space_group_name_H-M   'P 1'
#
loop_
_entity.id
_entity.type
_entity.pdbx_description
1 polymer ?
#
loop_
_entity_poly.entity_id
_entity_poly.type
_entity_poly.pdbx_seq_one_letter_code
_entity_poly.pdbx_strand_id
1 'polypeptide(L)'
;MANLVYKRVSTDQQSTARQDLVLAEAQIEDPVVFEEEAGTSSRLHPLQRPKFGELLSTLKFMVQTLAAAGELQRDLQRELTYDGLRTAVAKGNKGGRRPAVAAAKTGDVRTAYLEGRSIAALARDHCVSRGAIRTAVADLLPDHTGIEEDSPAPELPVTLDMPGKIADFLRTAELDSVARAALDQGVTVRRGQGYTLRVTAVLSLHRQFLTRCQPLDGGHGLPAIPAQRKARREYENRVSTLTPTGS
;
A
#
# COMPACT_ATOMS: atom_id res chain seq x y z
N MET A 1 -12.08 41.06 -24.11
CA MET A 1 -11.80 39.93 -23.19
C MET A 1 -12.97 39.90 -22.22
N ALA A 2 -13.66 38.78 -22.05
CA ALA A 2 -14.77 38.73 -21.10
C ALA A 2 -14.23 38.80 -19.67
N ASN A 3 -14.82 39.64 -18.82
CA ASN A 3 -14.50 39.71 -17.41
C ASN A 3 -15.11 38.48 -16.72
N LEU A 4 -14.29 37.62 -16.11
CA LEU A 4 -14.76 36.42 -15.43
C LEU A 4 -14.66 36.62 -13.93
N VAL A 5 -15.75 36.37 -13.22
CA VAL A 5 -15.85 36.56 -11.78
C VAL A 5 -16.22 35.24 -11.12
N TYR A 6 -15.43 34.80 -10.15
CA TYR A 6 -15.72 33.63 -9.35
C TYR A 6 -16.04 34.04 -7.92
N LYS A 7 -17.18 33.59 -7.39
CA LYS A 7 -17.63 33.89 -6.02
C LYS A 7 -17.87 32.61 -5.25
N ARG A 8 -17.49 32.62 -3.97
CA ARG A 8 -17.74 31.50 -3.05
C ARG A 8 -17.72 31.97 -1.61
N VAL A 9 -18.52 31.32 -0.79
CA VAL A 9 -18.49 31.41 0.68
C VAL A 9 -18.24 30.03 1.29
N SER A 10 -17.64 29.99 2.48
CA SER A 10 -17.22 28.72 3.09
C SER A 10 -18.35 28.00 3.82
N THR A 11 -19.38 28.72 4.24
CA THR A 11 -20.52 28.20 5.01
C THR A 11 -21.82 28.73 4.42
N ASP A 12 -22.93 28.08 4.75
CA ASP A 12 -24.30 28.50 4.42
C ASP A 12 -24.74 29.76 5.18
N GLN A 13 -24.12 30.02 6.34
CA GLN A 13 -24.34 31.25 7.13
C GLN A 13 -23.61 32.50 6.59
N GLN A 14 -22.80 32.36 5.54
CA GLN A 14 -22.03 33.46 4.96
C GLN A 14 -22.69 33.96 3.67
N SER A 15 -22.67 35.27 3.44
CA SER A 15 -23.21 35.90 2.22
C SER A 15 -22.12 36.36 1.27
N THR A 16 -22.40 36.35 -0.04
CA THR A 16 -21.56 36.92 -1.09
C THR A 16 -21.70 38.45 -1.23
N ALA A 17 -22.63 39.09 -0.50
CA ALA A 17 -22.93 40.52 -0.59
C ALA A 17 -21.70 41.45 -0.49
N ARG A 18 -20.70 41.12 0.34
CA ARG A 18 -19.46 41.91 0.42
C ARG A 18 -18.58 41.77 -0.82
N GLN A 19 -18.56 40.57 -1.43
CA GLN A 19 -17.85 40.34 -2.69
C GLN A 19 -18.55 41.14 -3.81
N ASP A 20 -19.88 41.18 -3.82
CA ASP A 20 -20.66 41.95 -4.78
C ASP A 20 -20.39 43.45 -4.70
N LEU A 21 -20.32 44.00 -3.49
CA LEU A 21 -19.97 45.41 -3.27
C LEU A 21 -18.59 45.74 -3.88
N VAL A 22 -17.58 44.93 -3.57
CA VAL A 22 -16.21 45.14 -4.06
C VAL A 22 -16.14 45.03 -5.59
N LEU A 23 -16.91 44.12 -6.18
CA LEU A 23 -16.96 43.96 -7.64
C LEU A 23 -17.68 45.12 -8.33
N ALA A 24 -18.71 45.69 -7.68
CA ALA A 24 -19.40 46.88 -8.17
C ALA A 24 -18.48 48.13 -8.11
N GLU A 25 -17.72 48.30 -7.02
CA GLU A 25 -16.73 49.37 -6.89
C GLU A 25 -15.60 49.25 -7.91
N ALA A 26 -15.24 48.03 -8.31
CA ALA A 26 -14.22 47.78 -9.31
C ALA A 26 -14.65 48.13 -10.75
N GLN A 27 -15.90 48.58 -10.97
CA GLN A 27 -16.44 48.98 -12.27
C GLN A 27 -16.24 47.92 -13.36
N ILE A 28 -16.38 46.65 -13.01
CA ILE A 28 -16.24 45.54 -13.95
C ILE A 28 -17.50 45.50 -14.83
N GLU A 29 -17.37 45.89 -16.10
CA GLU A 29 -18.47 45.85 -17.07
C GLU A 29 -18.78 44.39 -17.49
N ASP A 30 -20.08 44.08 -17.53
CA ASP A 30 -20.70 42.81 -17.98
C ASP A 30 -19.93 41.53 -17.60
N PRO A 31 -19.66 41.27 -16.31
CA PRO A 31 -18.92 40.09 -15.91
C PRO A 31 -19.76 38.82 -16.08
N VAL A 32 -19.12 37.76 -16.57
CA VAL A 32 -19.67 36.40 -16.47
C VAL A 32 -19.39 35.90 -15.06
N VAL A 33 -20.45 35.76 -14.26
CA VAL A 33 -20.35 35.37 -12.85
C VAL A 33 -20.55 33.87 -12.66
N PHE A 34 -19.60 33.25 -11.96
CA PHE A 34 -19.60 31.86 -11.53
C PHE A 34 -19.69 31.82 -10.00
N GLU A 35 -20.88 31.66 -9.46
CA GLU A 35 -21.15 31.70 -8.01
C GLU A 35 -21.53 30.33 -7.46
N GLU A 36 -20.72 29.79 -6.55
CA GLU A 36 -21.01 28.52 -5.89
C GLU A 36 -22.19 28.62 -4.93
N GLU A 37 -22.88 27.50 -4.73
CA GLU A 37 -23.95 27.39 -3.74
C GLU A 37 -23.43 27.63 -2.31
N ALA A 38 -24.24 28.30 -1.49
CA ALA A 38 -23.93 28.56 -0.09
C ALA A 38 -23.66 27.24 0.66
N GLY A 39 -22.58 27.20 1.43
CA GLY A 39 -22.14 25.96 2.10
C GLY A 39 -21.17 25.09 1.30
N THR A 40 -20.75 25.50 0.09
CA THR A 40 -19.69 24.80 -0.66
C THR A 40 -18.37 24.83 0.10
N SER A 41 -18.05 23.71 0.76
CA SER A 41 -16.93 23.58 1.69
C SER A 41 -15.56 23.88 1.07
N SER A 42 -14.70 24.57 1.82
CA SER A 42 -13.29 24.79 1.47
C SER A 42 -12.48 23.49 1.36
N ARG A 43 -12.95 22.42 2.00
CA ARG A 43 -12.33 21.09 1.95
C ARG A 43 -12.66 20.32 0.68
N LEU A 44 -13.70 20.72 -0.06
CA LEU A 44 -13.97 20.16 -1.38
C LEU A 44 -12.90 20.64 -2.35
N HIS A 45 -12.30 19.67 -3.05
CA HIS A 45 -11.29 19.95 -4.07
C HIS A 45 -11.86 20.92 -5.11
N PRO A 46 -11.15 21.97 -5.57
CA PRO A 46 -11.69 22.97 -6.49
C PRO A 46 -12.32 22.37 -7.76
N LEU A 47 -11.72 21.33 -8.34
CA LEU A 47 -12.27 20.63 -9.53
C LEU A 47 -13.59 19.88 -9.28
N GLN A 48 -13.96 19.65 -8.02
CA GLN A 48 -15.23 19.03 -7.63
C GLN A 48 -16.31 20.07 -7.36
N ARG A 49 -16.00 21.38 -7.50
CA ARG A 49 -16.96 22.45 -7.32
C ARG A 49 -17.58 22.80 -8.68
N PRO A 50 -18.91 22.76 -8.82
CA PRO A 50 -19.57 22.92 -10.12
C PRO A 50 -19.20 24.21 -10.85
N LYS A 51 -19.29 25.38 -10.17
CA LYS A 51 -19.05 26.67 -10.83
C LYS A 51 -17.58 26.94 -11.10
N PHE A 52 -16.69 26.41 -10.27
CA PHE A 52 -15.26 26.43 -10.56
C PHE A 52 -14.92 25.57 -11.78
N GLY A 53 -15.54 24.40 -11.95
CA GLY A 53 -15.38 23.55 -13.14
C GLY A 53 -15.84 24.25 -14.43
N GLU A 54 -16.98 24.94 -14.39
CA GLU A 54 -17.49 25.75 -15.50
C GLU A 54 -16.52 26.90 -15.84
N LEU A 55 -16.04 27.65 -14.85
CA LEU A 55 -15.03 28.71 -15.03
C LEU A 55 -13.75 28.16 -15.68
N LEU A 56 -13.24 27.04 -15.19
CA LEU A 56 -12.02 26.41 -15.72
C LEU A 56 -12.19 25.97 -17.17
N SER A 57 -13.38 25.50 -17.55
CA SER A 57 -13.66 25.14 -18.94
C SER A 57 -13.55 26.34 -19.89
N THR A 58 -13.90 27.54 -19.41
CA THR A 58 -13.76 28.81 -20.14
C THR A 58 -12.30 29.25 -20.22
N LEU A 59 -11.50 28.95 -19.20
CA LEU A 59 -10.08 29.33 -19.08
C LEU A 59 -9.09 28.23 -19.47
N LYS A 60 -9.54 27.17 -20.16
CA LYS A 60 -8.81 25.91 -20.34
C LYS A 60 -7.34 26.06 -20.76
N PHE A 61 -7.04 26.98 -21.68
CA PHE A 61 -5.67 27.22 -22.16
C PHE A 61 -4.76 27.93 -21.13
N MET A 62 -5.28 28.95 -20.43
CA MET A 62 -4.52 29.68 -19.39
C MET A 62 -4.23 28.78 -18.18
N VAL A 63 -5.21 27.95 -17.80
CA VAL A 63 -5.06 27.03 -16.67
C VAL A 63 -4.01 25.96 -16.96
N GLN A 64 -3.97 25.42 -18.17
CA GLN A 64 -2.95 24.43 -18.56
C GLN A 64 -1.53 24.99 -18.47
N THR A 65 -1.34 26.24 -18.92
CA THR A 65 -0.05 26.91 -18.82
C THR A 65 0.36 27.17 -17.37
N LEU A 66 -0.57 27.62 -16.53
CA LEU A 66 -0.32 27.82 -15.09
C LEU A 66 -0.09 26.50 -14.35
N ALA A 67 -0.79 25.43 -14.73
CA ALA A 67 -0.60 24.09 -14.18
C ALA A 67 0.80 23.57 -14.51
N ALA A 68 1.24 23.70 -15.77
CA ALA A 68 2.57 23.31 -16.20
C ALA A 68 3.67 24.10 -15.46
N ALA A 69 3.49 25.41 -15.29
CA ALA A 69 4.40 26.23 -14.48
C ALA A 69 4.43 25.80 -13.00
N GLY A 70 3.26 25.47 -12.44
CA GLY A 70 3.15 24.98 -11.06
C GLY A 70 3.73 23.58 -10.84
N GLU A 71 3.69 22.72 -11.85
CA GLU A 71 4.38 21.42 -11.86
C GLU A 71 5.90 21.61 -11.92
N LEU A 72 6.38 22.45 -12.83
CA LEU A 72 7.80 22.82 -12.92
C LEU A 72 8.31 23.37 -11.59
N GLN A 73 7.57 24.28 -10.93
CA GLN A 73 7.95 24.84 -9.64
C GLN A 73 7.98 23.77 -8.54
N ARG A 74 7.00 22.85 -8.50
CA ARG A 74 7.00 21.72 -7.56
C ARG A 74 8.18 20.79 -7.78
N ASP A 75 8.52 20.49 -9.03
CA ASP A 75 9.61 19.57 -9.36
C ASP A 75 10.97 20.20 -9.06
N LEU A 76 11.14 21.50 -9.31
CA LEU A 76 12.34 22.24 -8.90
C LEU A 76 12.51 22.24 -7.37
N GLN A 77 11.43 22.48 -6.62
CA GLN A 77 11.48 22.42 -5.15
C GLN A 77 11.82 21.01 -4.64
N ARG A 78 11.29 19.97 -5.29
CA ARG A 78 11.65 18.58 -4.96
C ARG A 78 13.12 18.30 -5.20
N GLU A 79 13.68 18.71 -6.33
CA GLU A 79 15.09 18.46 -6.65
C GLU A 79 16.02 19.16 -5.65
N LEU A 80 15.75 20.43 -5.34
CA LEU A 80 16.51 21.17 -4.32
C LEU A 80 16.40 20.52 -2.93
N THR A 81 15.24 19.94 -2.61
CA THR A 81 15.05 19.19 -1.36
C THR A 81 15.89 17.91 -1.35
N TYR A 82 15.89 17.16 -2.45
CA TYR A 82 16.71 15.95 -2.58
C TYR A 82 18.20 16.26 -2.54
N ASP A 83 18.65 17.35 -3.15
CA ASP A 83 20.04 17.84 -3.03
C ASP A 83 20.42 18.14 -1.58
N GLY A 84 19.54 18.83 -0.86
CA GLY A 84 19.72 19.07 0.57
C GLY A 84 19.83 17.77 1.37
N LEU A 85 18.96 16.79 1.08
CA LEU A 85 18.99 15.48 1.73
C LEU A 85 20.27 14.69 1.39
N ARG A 86 20.69 14.68 0.12
CA ARG A 86 21.95 14.06 -0.32
C ARG A 86 23.14 14.66 0.43
N THR A 87 23.18 15.98 0.53
CA THR A 87 24.22 16.71 1.27
C THR A 87 24.20 16.38 2.76
N ALA A 88 23.01 16.29 3.37
CA ALA A 88 22.87 15.93 4.78
C ALA A 88 23.36 14.49 5.04
N VAL A 89 23.02 13.54 4.18
CA VAL A 89 23.49 12.15 4.26
C VAL A 89 25.00 12.06 4.09
N ALA A 90 25.58 12.81 3.14
CA ALA A 90 27.04 12.87 2.95
C ALA A 90 27.78 13.42 4.18
N LYS A 91 27.14 14.30 4.97
CA LYS A 91 27.64 14.78 6.27
C LYS A 91 27.45 13.77 7.42
N GLY A 92 26.90 12.59 7.13
CA GLY A 92 26.65 11.53 8.11
C GLY A 92 25.31 11.64 8.86
N ASN A 93 24.43 12.59 8.48
CA ASN A 93 23.12 12.68 9.11
C ASN A 93 22.22 11.53 8.64
N LYS A 94 21.52 10.91 9.59
CA LYS A 94 20.53 9.86 9.30
C LYS A 94 19.13 10.45 9.38
N GLY A 95 18.36 10.29 8.31
CA GLY A 95 16.93 10.60 8.28
C GLY A 95 16.09 9.52 9.00
N GLY A 96 14.80 9.80 9.16
CA GLY A 96 13.84 8.86 9.75
C GLY A 96 13.66 9.01 11.27
N ARG A 97 12.88 8.08 11.84
CA ARG A 97 12.56 8.07 13.27
C ARG A 97 13.78 7.62 14.08
N ARG A 98 14.08 8.33 15.17
CA ARG A 98 15.15 7.93 16.10
C ARG A 98 14.89 6.52 16.67
N PRO A 99 15.92 5.67 16.82
CA PRO A 99 15.78 4.35 17.44
C PRO A 99 15.13 4.44 18.83
N ALA A 100 14.23 3.50 19.13
CA ALA A 100 13.53 3.45 20.41
C ALA A 100 14.47 3.12 21.59
N VAL A 101 15.52 2.35 21.33
CA VAL A 101 16.65 2.16 22.25
C VAL A 101 17.75 3.12 21.79
N ALA A 102 18.06 4.11 22.63
CA ALA A 102 19.12 5.07 22.33
C ALA A 102 20.47 4.36 22.23
N ALA A 103 21.36 4.83 21.35
CA ALA A 103 22.67 4.21 21.11
C ALA A 103 23.49 3.99 22.39
N ALA A 104 23.41 4.93 23.35
CA ALA A 104 24.07 4.81 24.66
C ALA A 104 23.55 3.60 25.48
N LYS A 105 22.26 3.27 25.38
CA LYS A 105 21.63 2.14 26.08
C LYS A 105 21.71 0.83 25.31
N THR A 106 22.00 0.89 24.01
CA THR A 106 22.16 -0.29 23.16
C THR A 106 23.34 -1.15 23.62
N GLY A 107 24.43 -0.53 24.10
CA GLY A 107 25.56 -1.25 24.70
C GLY A 107 25.13 -2.09 25.90
N ASP A 108 24.47 -1.46 26.88
CA ASP A 108 23.99 -2.12 28.09
C ASP A 108 23.03 -3.28 27.79
N VAL A 109 22.08 -3.07 26.86
CA VAL A 109 21.13 -4.10 26.41
C VAL A 109 21.87 -5.29 25.80
N ARG A 110 22.90 -5.04 24.97
CA ARG A 110 23.67 -6.10 24.31
C ARG A 110 24.54 -6.87 25.30
N THR A 111 25.23 -6.19 26.20
CA THR A 111 26.03 -6.82 27.26
C THR A 111 25.15 -7.71 28.14
N ALA A 112 24.02 -7.17 28.63
CA ALA A 112 23.10 -7.92 29.46
C ALA A 112 22.48 -9.12 28.72
N TYR A 113 22.22 -9.01 27.41
CA TYR A 113 21.77 -10.13 26.58
C TYR A 113 22.83 -11.24 26.48
N LEU A 114 24.11 -10.88 26.26
CA LEU A 114 25.22 -11.84 26.23
C LEU A 114 25.46 -12.52 27.59
N GLU A 115 25.14 -11.85 28.68
CA GLU A 115 25.13 -12.41 30.04
C GLU A 115 23.91 -13.32 30.33
N GLY A 116 23.06 -13.56 29.32
CA GLY A 116 21.94 -14.50 29.41
C GLY A 116 20.60 -13.89 29.84
N ARG A 117 20.49 -12.56 29.91
CA ARG A 117 19.19 -11.90 30.22
C ARG A 117 18.22 -12.06 29.04
N SER A 118 16.98 -12.44 29.35
CA SER A 118 15.95 -12.60 28.32
C SER A 118 15.51 -11.26 27.69
N ILE A 119 15.14 -11.30 26.41
CA ILE A 119 14.55 -10.18 25.66
C ILE A 119 13.34 -9.57 26.41
N ALA A 120 12.53 -10.41 27.05
CA ALA A 120 11.35 -9.96 27.80
C ALA A 120 11.71 -9.20 29.09
N ALA A 121 12.80 -9.58 29.76
CA ALA A 121 13.31 -8.87 30.93
C ALA A 121 13.88 -7.51 30.53
N LEU A 122 14.75 -7.48 29.50
CA LEU A 122 15.33 -6.25 28.97
C LEU A 122 14.26 -5.27 28.48
N ALA A 123 13.19 -5.75 27.85
CA ALA A 123 12.08 -4.91 27.40
C ALA A 123 11.38 -4.19 28.58
N ARG A 124 11.20 -4.89 29.71
CA ARG A 124 10.60 -4.33 30.92
C ARG A 124 11.54 -3.33 31.58
N ASP A 125 12.81 -3.70 31.76
CA ASP A 125 13.81 -2.87 32.44
C ASP A 125 14.04 -1.54 31.70
N HIS A 126 14.01 -1.58 30.37
CA HIS A 126 14.18 -0.39 29.52
C HIS A 126 12.87 0.27 29.11
N CYS A 127 11.71 -0.22 29.55
CA CYS A 127 10.37 0.30 29.22
C CYS A 127 10.14 0.45 27.70
N VAL A 128 10.59 -0.52 26.92
CA VAL A 128 10.45 -0.57 25.45
C VAL A 128 9.79 -1.87 25.01
N SER A 129 9.34 -1.94 23.75
CA SER A 129 8.76 -3.17 23.22
C SER A 129 9.83 -4.28 23.08
N ARG A 130 9.40 -5.55 23.16
CA ARG A 130 10.27 -6.70 22.83
C ARG A 130 10.84 -6.62 21.42
N GLY A 131 10.09 -6.04 20.49
CA GLY A 131 10.54 -5.79 19.12
C GLY A 131 11.72 -4.81 19.07
N ALA A 132 11.68 -3.73 19.86
CA ALA A 132 12.79 -2.78 19.95
C ALA A 132 14.06 -3.42 20.51
N ILE A 133 13.94 -4.29 21.53
CA ILE A 133 15.07 -5.06 22.05
C ILE A 133 15.59 -6.03 20.99
N ARG A 134 14.72 -6.79 20.31
CA ARG A 134 15.10 -7.68 19.20
C ARG A 134 15.86 -6.95 18.10
N THR A 135 15.43 -5.75 17.73
CA THR A 135 16.14 -4.91 16.76
C THR A 135 17.52 -4.48 17.28
N ALA A 136 17.65 -4.20 18.58
CA ALA A 136 18.92 -3.78 19.19
C ALA A 136 19.97 -4.91 19.30
N VAL A 137 19.53 -6.16 19.40
CA VAL A 137 20.38 -7.36 19.48
C VAL A 137 20.30 -8.23 18.24
N ALA A 138 19.81 -7.69 17.11
CA ALA A 138 19.48 -8.44 15.89
C ALA A 138 20.62 -9.32 15.37
N ASP A 139 21.84 -8.82 15.46
CA ASP A 139 23.09 -9.47 15.06
C ASP A 139 23.66 -10.44 16.10
N LEU A 140 23.11 -10.46 17.32
CA LEU A 140 23.48 -11.37 18.41
C LEU A 140 22.47 -12.50 18.60
N LEU A 141 21.28 -12.38 18.00
CA LEU A 141 20.32 -13.47 17.99
C LEU A 141 20.97 -14.63 17.25
N PRO A 142 21.03 -15.84 17.84
CA PRO A 142 21.44 -17.00 17.07
C PRO A 142 20.48 -17.09 15.89
N ASP A 143 21.02 -17.19 14.67
CA ASP A 143 20.25 -17.68 13.55
C ASP A 143 19.60 -18.96 14.06
N HIS A 144 18.29 -18.95 14.21
CA HIS A 144 17.59 -20.21 14.38
C HIS A 144 17.59 -20.83 12.98
N THR A 145 18.77 -21.20 12.48
CA THR A 145 18.90 -22.37 11.63
C THR A 145 18.20 -23.43 12.44
N GLY A 146 17.03 -23.84 11.95
CA GLY A 146 16.25 -24.91 12.56
C GLY A 146 17.22 -25.99 12.96
N ILE A 147 17.03 -26.50 14.18
CA ILE A 147 17.57 -27.78 14.62
C ILE A 147 17.68 -28.67 13.38
N GLU A 148 18.89 -29.16 13.09
CA GLU A 148 19.09 -30.22 12.10
C GLU A 148 18.21 -31.41 12.51
N GLU A 149 16.96 -31.40 12.09
CA GLU A 149 16.07 -32.55 12.13
C GLU A 149 16.38 -33.35 10.87
N ASP A 150 17.38 -34.20 10.99
CA ASP A 150 17.63 -35.31 10.07
C ASP A 150 16.52 -36.36 10.28
N SER A 151 15.31 -35.98 9.85
CA SER A 151 14.08 -36.75 9.60
C SER A 151 12.98 -35.71 9.36
N PRO A 152 12.34 -35.62 8.18
CA PRO A 152 11.35 -34.57 7.95
C PRO A 152 10.17 -34.76 8.90
N ALA A 153 10.02 -33.84 9.85
CA ALA A 153 8.79 -33.70 10.60
C ALA A 153 7.61 -33.58 9.62
N PRO A 154 6.48 -34.26 9.85
CA PRO A 154 5.35 -34.21 8.93
C PRO A 154 4.89 -32.77 8.77
N GLU A 155 4.96 -32.24 7.53
CA GLU A 155 4.44 -30.92 7.21
C GLU A 155 2.99 -30.85 7.68
N LEU A 156 2.70 -30.00 8.67
CA LEU A 156 1.34 -29.87 9.19
C LEU A 156 0.45 -29.30 8.08
N PRO A 157 -0.72 -29.90 7.80
CA PRO A 157 -1.64 -29.37 6.81
C PRO A 157 -2.11 -27.96 7.19
N VAL A 158 -2.11 -27.06 6.21
CA VAL A 158 -2.63 -25.70 6.33
C VAL A 158 -3.89 -25.57 5.49
N THR A 159 -4.85 -24.78 5.96
CA THR A 159 -6.07 -24.50 5.21
C THR A 159 -5.95 -23.16 4.51
N LEU A 160 -5.98 -23.16 3.17
CA LEU A 160 -5.93 -21.97 2.34
C LEU A 160 -7.19 -21.83 1.48
N ASP A 161 -7.69 -20.61 1.38
CA ASP A 161 -8.74 -20.27 0.42
C ASP A 161 -8.10 -20.08 -0.96
N MET A 162 -8.42 -20.96 -1.90
CA MET A 162 -8.00 -20.92 -3.30
C MET A 162 -9.08 -20.22 -4.15
N PRO A 163 -8.75 -19.22 -4.99
CA PRO A 163 -9.71 -18.63 -5.91
C PRO A 163 -10.29 -19.66 -6.90
N GLY A 164 -11.59 -19.59 -7.19
CA GLY A 164 -12.28 -20.57 -8.03
C GLY A 164 -11.66 -20.75 -9.42
N LYS A 165 -11.14 -19.68 -10.03
CA LYS A 165 -10.44 -19.75 -11.33
C LYS A 165 -9.17 -20.59 -11.29
N ILE A 166 -8.51 -20.67 -10.13
CA ILE A 166 -7.34 -21.53 -9.91
C ILE A 166 -7.78 -22.96 -9.69
N ALA A 167 -8.81 -23.18 -8.87
CA ALA A 167 -9.40 -24.49 -8.66
C ALA A 167 -9.90 -25.13 -9.97
N ASP A 168 -10.62 -24.36 -10.80
CA ASP A 168 -11.14 -24.80 -12.09
C ASP A 168 -10.00 -25.22 -13.04
N PHE A 169 -8.94 -24.42 -13.12
CA PHE A 169 -7.76 -24.75 -13.92
C PHE A 169 -7.08 -26.03 -13.43
N LEU A 170 -6.86 -26.15 -12.12
CA LEU A 170 -6.18 -27.31 -11.52
C LEU A 170 -6.96 -28.61 -11.67
N ARG A 171 -8.30 -28.57 -11.64
CA ARG A 171 -9.14 -29.75 -11.89
C ARG A 171 -9.00 -30.29 -13.31
N THR A 172 -8.66 -29.44 -14.27
CA THR A 172 -8.38 -29.84 -15.66
C THR A 172 -6.92 -30.18 -15.91
N ALA A 173 -6.03 -29.92 -14.95
CA ALA A 173 -4.60 -30.17 -15.08
C ALA A 173 -4.23 -31.60 -14.68
N GLU A 174 -3.13 -32.11 -15.23
CA GLU A 174 -2.56 -33.39 -14.80
C GLU A 174 -1.90 -33.25 -13.42
N LEU A 175 -2.52 -33.86 -12.41
CA LEU A 175 -2.07 -33.85 -11.01
C LEU A 175 -1.84 -35.29 -10.51
N ASP A 176 -1.02 -35.46 -9.48
CA ASP A 176 -0.93 -36.75 -8.79
C ASP A 176 -2.21 -37.05 -7.96
N SER A 177 -2.33 -38.28 -7.45
CA SER A 177 -3.53 -38.73 -6.72
C SER A 177 -3.78 -37.94 -5.43
N VAL A 178 -2.71 -37.51 -4.75
CA VAL A 178 -2.79 -36.76 -3.48
C VAL A 178 -3.29 -35.33 -3.75
N ALA A 179 -2.73 -34.68 -4.76
CA ALA A 179 -3.13 -33.36 -5.24
C ALA A 179 -4.59 -33.33 -5.68
N ARG A 180 -5.05 -34.34 -6.44
CA ARG A 180 -6.47 -34.44 -6.81
C ARG A 180 -7.37 -34.62 -5.60
N ALA A 181 -7.03 -35.54 -4.70
CA ALA A 181 -7.80 -35.79 -3.49
C ALA A 181 -7.96 -34.54 -2.62
N ALA A 182 -6.92 -33.71 -2.50
CA ALA A 182 -6.98 -32.45 -1.75
C ALA A 182 -7.94 -31.43 -2.38
N LEU A 183 -8.05 -31.37 -3.71
CA LEU A 183 -9.01 -30.51 -4.40
C LEU A 183 -10.45 -31.02 -4.30
N ASP A 184 -10.63 -32.34 -4.33
CA ASP A 184 -11.93 -32.99 -4.23
C ASP A 184 -12.52 -32.91 -2.83
N GLN A 185 -11.66 -32.98 -1.81
CA GLN A 185 -12.04 -32.77 -0.40
C GLN A 185 -12.23 -31.28 -0.05
N GLY A 186 -11.87 -30.37 -0.96
CA GLY A 186 -11.97 -28.93 -0.73
C GLY A 186 -13.41 -28.44 -0.59
N VAL A 187 -13.65 -27.51 0.34
CA VAL A 187 -14.99 -26.96 0.61
C VAL A 187 -15.21 -25.71 -0.24
N THR A 188 -16.24 -25.73 -1.09
CA THR A 188 -16.59 -24.58 -1.93
C THR A 188 -17.41 -23.55 -1.15
N VAL A 189 -16.95 -22.30 -1.11
CA VAL A 189 -17.66 -21.16 -0.52
C VAL A 189 -18.05 -20.17 -1.62
N ARG A 190 -19.35 -19.89 -1.76
CA ARG A 190 -19.87 -18.95 -2.77
C ARG A 190 -19.52 -17.50 -2.42
N ARG A 191 -19.05 -16.73 -3.40
CA ARG A 191 -18.64 -15.32 -3.27
C ARG A 191 -19.11 -14.53 -4.50
N GLY A 192 -20.32 -13.95 -4.43
CA GLY A 192 -20.90 -13.18 -5.55
C GLY A 192 -20.99 -14.01 -6.83
N GLN A 193 -20.47 -13.50 -7.95
CA GLN A 193 -20.41 -14.18 -9.26
C GLN A 193 -19.31 -15.27 -9.35
N GLY A 194 -18.63 -15.59 -8.24
CA GLY A 194 -17.56 -16.59 -8.18
C GLY A 194 -17.60 -17.45 -6.92
N TYR A 195 -16.53 -18.20 -6.69
CA TYR A 195 -16.36 -19.02 -5.50
C TYR A 195 -14.89 -19.07 -5.06
N THR A 196 -14.68 -19.43 -3.81
CA THR A 196 -13.37 -19.80 -3.25
C THR A 196 -13.43 -21.24 -2.79
N LEU A 197 -12.43 -22.05 -3.14
CA LEU A 197 -12.27 -23.41 -2.69
C LEU A 197 -11.35 -23.41 -1.46
N ARG A 198 -11.85 -23.82 -0.31
CA ARG A 198 -11.03 -23.99 0.90
C ARG A 198 -10.35 -25.35 0.85
N VAL A 199 -9.04 -25.35 0.68
CA VAL A 199 -8.22 -26.56 0.53
C VAL A 199 -7.34 -26.71 1.76
N THR A 200 -7.38 -27.88 2.40
CA THR A 200 -6.49 -28.23 3.52
C THR A 200 -5.43 -29.19 3.00
N ALA A 201 -4.19 -28.73 2.92
CA ALA A 201 -3.08 -29.50 2.38
C ALA A 201 -1.75 -29.05 3.00
N VAL A 202 -0.72 -29.86 2.87
CA VAL A 202 0.64 -29.50 3.27
C VAL A 202 1.19 -28.36 2.40
N LEU A 203 2.13 -27.56 2.91
CA LEU A 203 2.61 -26.36 2.21
C LEU A 203 3.32 -26.69 0.90
N SER A 204 4.05 -27.81 0.84
CA SER A 204 4.66 -28.34 -0.39
C SER A 204 3.62 -28.58 -1.50
N LEU A 205 2.45 -29.11 -1.15
CA LEU A 205 1.36 -29.35 -2.09
C LEU A 205 0.73 -28.04 -2.59
N HIS A 206 0.58 -27.04 -1.73
CA HIS A 206 0.16 -25.70 -2.15
C HIS A 206 1.13 -25.03 -3.13
N ARG A 207 2.45 -25.23 -2.95
CA ARG A 207 3.49 -24.78 -3.90
C ARG A 207 3.44 -25.54 -5.23
N GLN A 208 3.19 -26.84 -5.19
CA GLN A 208 2.99 -27.65 -6.39
C GLN A 208 1.81 -27.14 -7.21
N PHE A 209 0.68 -26.82 -6.56
CA PHE A 209 -0.47 -26.18 -7.23
C PHE A 209 -0.08 -24.86 -7.92
N LEU A 210 0.67 -23.98 -7.25
CA LEU A 210 1.13 -22.72 -7.85
C LEU A 210 2.02 -22.92 -9.08
N THR A 211 2.91 -23.92 -9.01
CA THR A 211 3.81 -24.29 -10.11
C THR A 211 3.00 -24.74 -11.33
N ARG A 212 1.96 -25.55 -11.12
CA ARG A 212 1.07 -25.99 -12.20
C ARG A 212 0.28 -24.84 -12.83
N CYS A 213 0.01 -23.78 -12.08
CA CYS A 213 -0.70 -22.59 -12.56
C CYS A 213 0.17 -21.58 -13.33
N GLN A 214 1.48 -21.80 -13.49
CA GLN A 214 2.37 -20.90 -14.23
C GLN A 214 1.91 -20.53 -15.66
N PRO A 215 1.26 -21.41 -16.44
CA PRO A 215 0.73 -21.04 -17.77
C PRO A 215 -0.31 -19.90 -17.75
N LEU A 216 -0.96 -19.66 -16.60
CA LEU A 216 -1.96 -18.59 -16.45
C LEU A 216 -1.35 -17.18 -16.47
N ASP A 217 -0.03 -17.03 -16.29
CA ASP A 217 0.65 -15.73 -16.30
C ASP A 217 0.78 -15.12 -17.71
N GLY A 218 0.61 -15.94 -18.74
CA GLY A 218 0.85 -15.56 -20.13
C GLY A 218 2.25 -15.97 -20.59
N GLY A 219 2.30 -16.99 -21.44
CA GLY A 219 3.51 -17.54 -22.05
C GLY A 219 3.15 -18.77 -22.90
N HIS A 220 3.91 -19.05 -23.96
CA HIS A 220 3.67 -20.13 -24.94
C HIS A 220 2.37 -19.99 -25.76
N GLY A 221 2.15 -18.84 -26.41
CA GLY A 221 1.15 -18.71 -27.47
C GLY A 221 -0.33 -18.66 -27.05
N LEU A 222 -0.63 -18.67 -25.74
CA LEU A 222 -1.99 -18.50 -25.22
C LEU A 222 -2.21 -17.08 -24.67
N PRO A 223 -3.35 -16.43 -24.98
CA PRO A 223 -3.64 -15.09 -24.48
C PRO A 223 -3.84 -15.09 -22.97
N ALA A 224 -3.11 -14.24 -22.26
CA ALA A 224 -3.22 -14.11 -20.81
C ALA A 224 -4.54 -13.45 -20.41
N ILE A 225 -5.43 -14.19 -19.72
CA ILE A 225 -6.70 -13.66 -19.24
C ILE A 225 -6.44 -12.86 -17.95
N PRO A 226 -6.69 -11.53 -17.89
CA PRO A 226 -6.34 -10.69 -16.74
C PRO A 226 -6.88 -11.19 -15.40
N ALA A 227 -8.08 -11.79 -15.43
CA ALA A 227 -8.72 -12.29 -14.23
C ALA A 227 -8.11 -13.61 -13.70
N GLN A 228 -7.47 -14.42 -14.56
CA GLN A 228 -6.74 -15.62 -14.15
C GLN A 228 -5.41 -15.24 -13.50
N ARG A 229 -4.67 -14.27 -14.08
CA ARG A 229 -3.46 -13.73 -13.45
C ARG A 229 -3.72 -13.15 -12.08
N LYS A 230 -4.80 -12.38 -11.93
CA LYS A 230 -5.19 -11.82 -10.62
C LYS A 230 -5.46 -12.93 -9.60
N ALA A 231 -6.20 -13.97 -10.01
CA ALA A 231 -6.49 -15.11 -9.15
C ALA A 231 -5.22 -15.88 -8.74
N ARG A 232 -4.26 -16.06 -9.66
CA ARG A 232 -2.99 -16.73 -9.36
C ARG A 232 -2.17 -15.93 -8.34
N ARG A 233 -2.02 -14.61 -8.57
CA ARG A 233 -1.32 -13.71 -7.64
C ARG A 233 -1.94 -13.69 -6.25
N GLU A 234 -3.28 -13.71 -6.18
CA GLU A 234 -3.98 -13.76 -4.90
C GLU A 234 -3.68 -15.06 -4.13
N TYR A 235 -3.64 -16.19 -4.83
CA TYR A 235 -3.27 -17.47 -4.24
C TYR A 235 -1.78 -17.54 -3.86
N GLU A 236 -0.90 -17.02 -4.71
CA GLU A 236 0.54 -16.92 -4.47
C GLU A 236 0.85 -16.10 -3.22
N ASN A 237 0.18 -14.96 -3.05
CA ASN A 237 0.28 -14.14 -1.83
C ASN A 237 -0.12 -14.93 -0.58
N ARG A 238 -1.20 -15.72 -0.64
CA ARG A 238 -1.67 -16.54 0.51
C ARG A 238 -0.68 -17.63 0.89
N VAL A 239 -0.08 -18.30 -0.09
CA VAL A 239 0.97 -19.30 0.16
C VAL A 239 2.23 -18.63 0.71
N SER A 240 2.60 -17.47 0.18
CA SER A 240 3.79 -16.71 0.61
C SER A 240 3.68 -16.11 2.01
N THR A 241 2.46 -15.80 2.47
CA THR A 241 2.23 -15.35 3.86
C THR A 241 2.40 -16.46 4.90
N LEU A 242 2.37 -17.73 4.49
CA LEU A 242 2.61 -18.88 5.38
C LEU A 242 4.07 -19.32 5.42
N THR A 243 4.90 -18.85 4.50
CA THR A 243 6.36 -19.00 4.59
C THR A 243 6.93 -17.96 5.56
N PRO A 244 7.57 -18.37 6.67
CA PRO A 244 8.47 -17.46 7.37
C PRO A 244 9.57 -17.06 6.38
N THR A 245 9.67 -15.77 6.11
CA THR A 245 10.69 -15.21 5.23
C THR A 245 12.03 -15.32 5.96
N GLY A 246 12.85 -16.31 5.57
CA GLY A 246 14.20 -16.51 6.08
C GLY A 246 15.07 -17.04 4.94
N SER A 247 15.86 -16.13 4.37
CA SER A 247 16.99 -16.39 3.47
C SER A 247 18.25 -15.96 4.22
#